data_AF-A0A536LZ96-F1
#
_entry.id   AF-A0A536LZ96-F1
#
_cell.length_a   1.000
_cell.length_b   1.000
_cell.length_c   1.000
_cell.angle_alpha   90.00
_cell.angle_beta   90.00
_cell.angle_gamma   90.00
#
_symmetry.space_group_name_H-M   'P 1'
#
loop_
_entity.id
_entity.type
_entity.pdbx_description
1 polymer ?
#
loop_
_entity_poly.entity_id
_entity_poly.type
_entity_poly.pdbx_seq_one_letter_code
_entity_poly.pdbx_strand_id
1 'polypeptide(L)'
;DLNEDGRFHGILVQLPLPKQLDENAIINAIDPQKDADGVTPMSLGRLLRGEPGPWPATPAGIVELLHRSGHPPGGKHVVVCGRSNIVGKPVAAILMQKNPRANATVTLCHTGTADLASFTRQADILIAAMGSPHAITAGMVKPGAVVIDVGNNWVEDETRRSGRRLVGDVDFEGVRQVASAITPVPGGVGPMTVAMLLSNTVMLAEQQAGRH
;
A
#
# COMPACT_ATOMS: atom_id res chain seq x y z
N ASP A 1 -14.25 -24.71 -5.02
CA ASP A 1 -13.03 -25.47 -4.64
C ASP A 1 -12.27 -24.82 -3.48
N LEU A 2 -11.40 -23.82 -3.67
CA LEU A 2 -10.56 -23.29 -2.57
C LEU A 2 -11.35 -22.68 -1.40
N ASN A 3 -12.48 -22.01 -1.68
CA ASN A 3 -13.35 -21.48 -0.63
C ASN A 3 -13.91 -22.58 0.28
N GLU A 4 -14.25 -23.74 -0.29
CA GLU A 4 -14.92 -24.84 0.41
C GLU A 4 -13.92 -25.80 1.07
N ASP A 5 -12.67 -25.81 0.61
CA ASP A 5 -11.64 -26.71 1.12
C ASP A 5 -10.99 -26.17 2.40
N GLY A 6 -11.26 -26.84 3.53
CA GLY A 6 -10.76 -26.48 4.86
C GLY A 6 -9.24 -26.59 5.05
N ARG A 7 -8.48 -27.10 4.06
CA ARG A 7 -7.01 -27.08 4.11
C ARG A 7 -6.43 -25.71 3.78
N PHE A 8 -7.19 -24.87 3.07
CA PHE A 8 -6.76 -23.53 2.66
C PHE A 8 -7.46 -22.48 3.51
N HIS A 9 -6.67 -21.66 4.20
CA HIS A 9 -7.18 -20.63 5.12
C HIS A 9 -7.09 -19.22 4.52
N GLY A 10 -6.26 -19.03 3.50
CA GLY A 10 -6.06 -17.77 2.80
C GLY A 10 -5.96 -17.99 1.30
N ILE A 11 -6.58 -17.09 0.54
CA ILE A 11 -6.63 -17.04 -0.91
C ILE A 11 -6.18 -15.63 -1.31
N LEU A 12 -5.30 -15.58 -2.31
CA LEU A 12 -4.95 -14.35 -2.98
C LEU A 12 -5.02 -14.56 -4.49
N VAL A 13 -5.21 -13.47 -5.22
CA VAL A 13 -5.17 -13.45 -6.68
C VAL A 13 -4.05 -12.52 -7.09
N GLN A 14 -3.05 -13.06 -7.80
CA GLN A 14 -1.93 -12.26 -8.28
C GLN A 14 -2.41 -11.32 -9.39
N LEU A 15 -2.23 -10.01 -9.18
CA LEU A 15 -2.55 -8.96 -10.15
C LEU A 15 -1.29 -8.41 -10.83
N PRO A 16 -1.41 -7.77 -12.01
CA PRO A 16 -2.63 -7.67 -12.83
C PRO A 16 -2.97 -8.98 -13.53
N LEU A 17 -4.25 -9.19 -13.84
CA LEU A 17 -4.68 -10.34 -14.64
C LEU A 17 -4.50 -10.09 -16.14
N PRO A 18 -4.45 -11.16 -16.96
CA PRO A 18 -4.64 -11.04 -18.40
C PRO A 18 -5.89 -10.22 -18.75
N LYS A 19 -5.80 -9.35 -19.76
CA LYS A 19 -6.85 -8.38 -20.13
C LYS A 19 -8.23 -8.99 -20.41
N GLN A 20 -8.29 -10.29 -20.72
CA GLN A 20 -9.52 -11.01 -21.02
C GLN A 20 -10.27 -11.45 -19.75
N LEU A 21 -9.65 -11.38 -18.57
CA LEU A 21 -10.25 -11.77 -17.31
C LEU A 21 -10.80 -10.55 -16.57
N ASP A 22 -11.97 -10.72 -15.96
CA ASP A 22 -12.56 -9.72 -15.08
C ASP A 22 -12.00 -9.86 -13.67
N GLU A 23 -11.07 -8.97 -13.32
CA GLU A 23 -10.45 -8.88 -11.99
C GLU A 23 -11.49 -8.74 -10.88
N ASN A 24 -12.55 -7.94 -11.09
CA ASN A 24 -13.57 -7.73 -10.06
C ASN A 24 -14.39 -9.00 -9.86
N ALA A 25 -14.78 -9.68 -10.93
CA ALA A 25 -15.52 -10.93 -10.83
C ALA A 25 -14.72 -12.00 -10.05
N ILE A 26 -13.42 -12.08 -10.31
CA ILE A 26 -12.53 -13.05 -9.64
C ILE A 26 -12.32 -12.68 -8.18
N ILE A 27 -12.02 -11.41 -7.86
CA ILE A 27 -11.88 -10.96 -6.48
C ILE A 27 -13.18 -11.17 -5.70
N ASN A 28 -14.33 -10.83 -6.28
CA ASN A 28 -15.63 -10.96 -5.61
C ASN A 28 -16.04 -12.42 -5.36
N ALA A 29 -15.43 -13.39 -6.05
CA ALA A 29 -15.68 -14.80 -5.83
C ALA A 29 -14.92 -15.38 -4.63
N ILE A 30 -13.96 -14.66 -4.05
CA ILE A 30 -13.21 -15.08 -2.86
C ILE A 30 -14.12 -14.97 -1.63
N ASP A 31 -14.18 -16.02 -0.82
CA ASP A 31 -14.83 -15.95 0.49
C ASP A 31 -14.11 -14.89 1.36
N PRO A 32 -14.80 -13.86 1.88
CA PRO A 32 -14.19 -12.85 2.74
C PRO A 32 -13.49 -13.41 3.99
N GLN A 33 -13.83 -14.63 4.44
CA GLN A 33 -13.14 -15.30 5.56
C GLN A 33 -11.80 -15.91 5.15
N LYS A 34 -11.52 -16.00 3.84
CA LYS A 34 -10.25 -16.48 3.27
C LYS A 34 -9.54 -15.41 2.44
N ASP A 35 -9.99 -14.15 2.48
CA ASP A 35 -9.40 -13.06 1.72
C ASP A 35 -8.08 -12.59 2.35
N ALA A 36 -6.98 -13.27 2.01
CA ALA A 36 -5.67 -13.01 2.60
C ALA A 36 -5.08 -11.64 2.18
N ASP A 37 -5.52 -11.13 1.03
CA ASP A 37 -5.08 -9.82 0.52
C ASP A 37 -6.03 -8.68 0.93
N GLY A 38 -7.14 -8.97 1.60
CA GLY A 38 -8.06 -7.97 2.16
C GLY A 38 -8.75 -7.06 1.13
N VAL A 39 -8.80 -7.47 -0.15
CA VAL A 39 -9.24 -6.62 -1.28
C VAL A 39 -10.67 -6.89 -1.75
N THR A 40 -11.36 -7.88 -1.18
CA THR A 40 -12.78 -8.10 -1.49
C THR A 40 -13.62 -6.89 -1.06
N PRO A 41 -14.78 -6.63 -1.71
CA PRO A 41 -15.66 -5.53 -1.28
C PRO A 41 -16.09 -5.63 0.18
N MET A 42 -16.25 -6.85 0.70
CA MET A 42 -16.58 -7.09 2.11
C MET A 42 -15.42 -6.69 3.02
N SER A 43 -14.19 -7.14 2.74
CA SER A 43 -13.00 -6.77 3.52
C SER A 43 -12.75 -5.26 3.49
N LEU A 44 -12.85 -4.63 2.31
CA LEU A 44 -12.71 -3.18 2.17
C LEU A 44 -13.83 -2.41 2.85
N GLY A 45 -15.07 -2.92 2.83
CA GLY A 45 -16.20 -2.35 3.55
C GLY A 45 -16.00 -2.38 5.07
N ARG A 46 -15.51 -3.51 5.61
CA ARG A 46 -15.12 -3.65 7.02
C ARG A 46 -13.99 -2.69 7.38
N LEU A 47 -12.95 -2.63 6.55
CA LEU A 47 -11.84 -1.70 6.73
C LEU A 47 -12.31 -0.25 6.83
N LEU A 48 -13.18 0.18 5.91
CA LEU A 48 -13.71 1.54 5.89
C LEU A 48 -14.54 1.85 7.15
N ARG A 49 -15.27 0.85 7.67
CA ARG A 49 -16.03 0.93 8.92
C ARG A 49 -15.15 0.86 10.17
N GLY A 50 -13.86 0.57 10.03
CA GLY A 50 -12.94 0.34 11.15
C GLY A 50 -13.19 -0.98 11.88
N GLU A 51 -13.80 -1.96 11.21
CA GLU A 51 -14.08 -3.28 11.76
C GLU A 51 -12.85 -4.20 11.68
N PRO A 52 -12.75 -5.19 12.58
CA PRO A 52 -11.69 -6.20 12.52
C PRO A 52 -11.71 -6.99 11.20
N GLY A 53 -10.52 -7.30 10.70
CA GLY A 53 -10.32 -8.11 9.50
C GLY A 53 -8.93 -7.92 8.91
N PRO A 54 -8.58 -8.71 7.88
CA PRO A 54 -7.30 -8.54 7.18
C PRO A 54 -7.27 -7.17 6.49
N TRP A 55 -6.24 -6.39 6.78
CA TRP A 55 -5.94 -5.19 6.01
C TRP A 55 -5.22 -5.57 4.72
N PRO A 56 -5.40 -4.81 3.62
CA PRO A 56 -4.66 -5.11 2.42
C PRO A 56 -3.15 -5.09 2.64
N ALA A 57 -2.46 -6.10 2.10
CA ALA A 57 -1.11 -6.44 2.52
C ALA A 57 -0.11 -5.29 2.31
N THR A 58 -0.21 -4.60 1.17
CA THR A 58 0.65 -3.44 0.87
C THR A 58 0.37 -2.25 1.82
N PRO A 59 -0.89 -1.77 1.96
CA PRO A 59 -1.27 -0.80 3.00
C PRO A 59 -0.84 -1.16 4.43
N ALA A 60 -1.05 -2.40 4.86
CA ALA A 60 -0.60 -2.88 6.17
C ALA A 60 0.94 -2.79 6.30
N GLY A 61 1.65 -3.11 5.22
CA GLY A 61 3.11 -3.05 5.16
C GLY A 61 3.64 -1.61 5.30
N ILE A 62 2.94 -0.65 4.71
CA ILE A 62 3.25 0.79 4.87
C ILE A 62 3.09 1.20 6.33
N VAL A 63 1.97 0.83 6.97
CA VAL A 63 1.76 1.12 8.40
C VAL A 63 2.85 0.49 9.26
N GLU A 64 3.24 -0.76 8.98
CA GLU A 64 4.29 -1.43 9.73
C GLU A 64 5.66 -0.78 9.54
N LEU A 65 6.02 -0.38 8.31
CA LEU A 65 7.24 0.37 8.03
C LEU A 65 7.29 1.68 8.83
N LEU A 66 6.20 2.44 8.83
CA LEU A 66 6.10 3.69 9.57
C LEU A 66 6.35 3.46 11.08
N HIS A 67 5.73 2.45 11.68
CA HIS A 67 5.94 2.16 13.11
C HIS A 67 7.33 1.66 13.42
N ARG A 68 7.83 0.67 12.67
CA ARG A 68 9.13 0.05 12.94
C ARG A 68 10.30 1.00 12.69
N SER A 69 10.13 1.97 11.80
CA SER A 69 11.15 2.98 11.52
C SER A 69 11.09 4.19 12.46
N GLY A 70 10.16 4.23 13.42
CA GLY A 70 10.02 5.35 14.36
C GLY A 70 9.27 6.56 13.81
N HIS A 71 8.48 6.38 12.75
CA HIS A 71 7.69 7.43 12.08
C HIS A 71 6.18 7.17 12.18
N PRO A 72 5.60 7.00 13.38
CA PRO A 72 4.18 6.71 13.52
C PRO A 72 3.31 7.85 12.93
N PRO A 73 2.17 7.53 12.30
CA PRO A 73 1.33 8.52 11.60
C PRO A 73 0.46 9.38 12.52
N GLY A 74 0.35 9.04 13.81
CA GLY A 74 -0.53 9.74 14.75
C GLY A 74 -0.30 11.24 14.81
N GLY A 75 -1.35 12.03 14.53
CA GLY A 75 -1.32 13.48 14.53
C GLY A 75 -0.57 14.13 13.37
N LYS A 76 -0.07 13.34 12.42
CA LYS A 76 0.65 13.83 11.23
C LYS A 76 -0.31 14.12 10.08
N HIS A 77 0.09 15.04 9.21
CA HIS A 77 -0.55 15.19 7.90
C HIS A 77 0.07 14.20 6.90
N VAL A 78 -0.71 13.23 6.48
CA VAL A 78 -0.33 12.24 5.47
C VAL A 78 -0.94 12.61 4.14
N VAL A 79 -0.13 12.67 3.09
CA VAL A 79 -0.60 12.80 1.71
C VAL A 79 -0.37 11.48 0.99
N VAL A 80 -1.44 10.94 0.42
CA VAL A 80 -1.42 9.71 -0.37
C VAL A 80 -1.64 10.07 -1.84
N CYS A 81 -0.65 9.83 -2.68
CA CYS A 81 -0.71 10.08 -4.12
C CYS A 81 -1.04 8.78 -4.84
N GLY A 82 -2.29 8.65 -5.32
CA GLY A 82 -2.81 7.44 -5.94
C GLY A 82 -4.06 6.95 -5.22
N ARG A 83 -5.04 6.46 -6.00
CA ARG A 83 -6.38 6.07 -5.49
C ARG A 83 -6.84 4.69 -5.96
N SER A 84 -5.91 3.76 -6.15
CA SER A 84 -6.24 2.38 -6.48
C SER A 84 -7.04 1.72 -5.35
N ASN A 85 -7.82 0.70 -5.69
CA ASN A 85 -8.58 -0.08 -4.70
C ASN A 85 -7.67 -1.00 -3.85
N ILE A 86 -6.42 -1.21 -4.26
CA ILE A 86 -5.48 -2.14 -3.61
C ILE A 86 -4.45 -1.44 -2.70
N VAL A 87 -4.16 -0.15 -2.92
CA VAL A 87 -3.16 0.59 -2.14
C VAL A 87 -3.70 1.94 -1.67
N GLY A 88 -3.99 2.84 -2.60
CA GLY A 88 -4.24 4.25 -2.28
C GLY A 88 -5.45 4.50 -1.39
N LYS A 89 -6.63 3.98 -1.77
CA LYS A 89 -7.83 4.13 -0.94
C LYS A 89 -7.71 3.36 0.38
N PRO A 90 -7.25 2.09 0.42
CA PRO A 90 -7.18 1.38 1.68
C PRO A 90 -6.15 1.96 2.66
N VAL A 91 -4.97 2.41 2.21
CA VAL A 91 -3.99 3.02 3.13
C VAL A 91 -4.52 4.32 3.73
N ALA A 92 -5.23 5.12 2.94
CA ALA A 92 -5.93 6.30 3.46
C ALA A 92 -7.00 5.92 4.50
N ALA A 93 -7.79 4.88 4.22
CA ALA A 93 -8.80 4.35 5.14
C ALA A 93 -8.20 3.83 6.45
N ILE A 94 -7.05 3.16 6.43
CA ILE A 94 -6.36 2.71 7.64
C ILE A 94 -5.86 3.91 8.44
N LEU A 95 -5.13 4.82 7.79
CA LEU A 95 -4.42 5.89 8.48
C LEU A 95 -5.34 6.94 9.12
N MET A 96 -6.56 7.10 8.60
CA MET A 96 -7.57 8.00 9.19
C MET A 96 -8.28 7.42 10.41
N GLN A 97 -8.13 6.12 10.71
CA GLN A 97 -8.83 5.50 11.84
C GLN A 97 -8.34 6.04 13.19
N LYS A 98 -9.24 6.12 14.16
CA LYS A 98 -8.94 6.52 15.53
C LYS A 98 -8.35 5.35 16.34
N ASN A 99 -7.08 5.02 16.11
CA ASN A 99 -6.36 4.00 16.88
C ASN A 99 -4.85 4.32 17.00
N PRO A 100 -4.09 3.66 17.91
CA PRO A 100 -2.67 3.96 18.14
C PRO A 100 -1.73 3.70 16.94
N ARG A 101 -2.20 2.91 15.96
CA ARG A 101 -1.46 2.55 14.75
C ARG A 101 -1.78 3.48 13.57
N ALA A 102 -2.64 4.48 13.78
CA ALA A 102 -3.19 5.36 12.76
C ALA A 102 -3.37 6.77 13.34
N ASN A 103 -4.55 7.35 13.21
CA ASN A 103 -4.92 8.67 13.74
C ASN A 103 -4.21 9.85 13.06
N ALA A 104 -4.04 9.77 11.73
CA ALA A 104 -3.49 10.82 10.88
C ALA A 104 -4.60 11.69 10.24
N THR A 105 -4.26 12.93 9.90
CA THR A 105 -5.04 13.73 8.94
C THR A 105 -4.60 13.31 7.54
N VAL A 106 -5.52 12.86 6.69
CA VAL A 106 -5.18 12.26 5.38
C VAL A 106 -5.73 13.08 4.22
N THR A 107 -4.86 13.42 3.26
CA THR A 107 -5.23 13.98 1.95
C THR A 107 -4.97 12.95 0.85
N LEU A 108 -5.99 12.60 0.07
CA LEU A 108 -5.86 11.68 -1.07
C LEU A 108 -5.77 12.46 -2.38
N CYS A 109 -4.62 12.40 -3.05
CA CYS A 109 -4.38 13.02 -4.35
C CYS A 109 -4.41 11.99 -5.49
N HIS A 110 -4.69 12.46 -6.71
CA HIS A 110 -4.81 11.61 -7.90
C HIS A 110 -4.65 12.42 -9.20
N THR A 111 -4.80 11.77 -10.35
CA THR A 111 -4.67 12.41 -11.68
C THR A 111 -5.58 13.62 -11.92
N GLY A 112 -6.75 13.68 -11.27
CA GLY A 112 -7.63 14.86 -11.29
C GLY A 112 -7.28 15.97 -10.27
N THR A 113 -6.19 15.86 -9.51
CA THR A 113 -5.74 16.90 -8.58
C THR A 113 -4.98 17.98 -9.36
N ALA A 114 -5.49 19.22 -9.36
CA ALA A 114 -4.95 20.30 -10.20
C ALA A 114 -3.51 20.72 -9.83
N ASP A 115 -3.23 20.90 -8.54
CA ASP A 115 -1.89 21.21 -8.03
C ASP A 115 -1.48 20.17 -6.98
N LEU A 116 -0.94 19.06 -7.46
CA LEU A 116 -0.43 17.98 -6.60
C LEU A 116 0.63 18.50 -5.62
N ALA A 117 1.53 19.38 -6.08
CA ALA A 117 2.66 19.87 -5.31
C ALA A 117 2.22 20.75 -4.12
N SER A 118 1.10 21.47 -4.23
CA SER A 118 0.53 22.23 -3.11
C SER A 118 0.23 21.35 -1.91
N PHE A 119 -0.28 20.13 -2.13
CA PHE A 119 -0.59 19.19 -1.06
C PHE A 119 0.65 18.46 -0.56
N THR A 120 1.47 17.90 -1.48
CA THR A 120 2.63 17.09 -1.08
C THR A 120 3.67 17.90 -0.29
N ARG A 121 3.80 19.21 -0.53
CA ARG A 121 4.67 20.11 0.27
C ARG A 121 4.18 20.36 1.70
N GLN A 122 2.94 19.99 2.02
CA GLN A 122 2.39 20.08 3.38
C GLN A 122 2.52 18.75 4.15
N ALA A 123 2.91 17.67 3.47
CA ALA A 123 2.92 16.32 4.04
C ALA A 123 4.06 16.15 5.04
N ASP A 124 3.75 15.69 6.26
CA ASP A 124 4.76 15.12 7.15
C ASP A 124 5.17 13.73 6.68
N ILE A 125 4.22 12.99 6.11
CA ILE A 125 4.41 11.67 5.51
C ILE A 125 3.79 11.70 4.10
N LEU A 126 4.58 11.39 3.09
CA LEU A 126 4.15 11.29 1.70
C LEU A 126 4.18 9.83 1.25
N ILE A 127 3.05 9.30 0.79
CA ILE A 127 2.93 7.95 0.24
C ILE A 127 2.70 8.06 -1.27
N ALA A 128 3.67 7.62 -2.07
CA ALA A 128 3.59 7.62 -3.52
C ALA A 128 3.16 6.23 -4.03
N ALA A 129 1.97 6.13 -4.61
CA ALA A 129 1.36 4.91 -5.13
C ALA A 129 0.61 5.19 -6.45
N MET A 130 1.27 5.90 -7.35
CA MET A 130 0.74 6.42 -8.62
C MET A 130 0.99 5.48 -9.79
N GLY A 131 2.02 4.62 -9.74
CA GLY A 131 2.44 3.79 -10.87
C GLY A 131 2.97 4.62 -12.04
N SER A 132 3.73 5.68 -11.72
CA SER A 132 4.32 6.59 -12.69
C SER A 132 5.75 6.92 -12.27
N PRO A 133 6.76 6.48 -13.04
CA PRO A 133 8.16 6.57 -12.61
C PRO A 133 8.60 8.02 -12.41
N HIS A 134 9.24 8.29 -11.27
CA HIS A 134 9.86 9.59 -10.94
C HIS A 134 8.92 10.80 -10.95
N ALA A 135 7.61 10.58 -10.82
CA ALA A 135 6.61 11.65 -10.84
C ALA A 135 6.62 12.54 -9.59
N ILE A 136 7.11 12.05 -8.44
CA ILE A 136 7.37 12.89 -7.25
C ILE A 136 8.83 13.34 -7.26
N THR A 137 9.05 14.65 -7.33
CA THR A 137 10.38 15.27 -7.36
C THR A 137 10.72 15.99 -6.05
N ALA A 138 12.00 16.34 -5.86
CA ALA A 138 12.48 17.03 -4.65
C ALA A 138 11.67 18.30 -4.29
N GLY A 139 11.31 19.13 -5.28
CA GLY A 139 10.54 20.37 -5.08
C GLY A 139 9.08 20.18 -4.65
N MET A 140 8.61 18.93 -4.65
CA MET A 140 7.27 18.55 -4.20
C MET A 140 7.25 18.05 -2.75
N VAL A 141 8.41 17.82 -2.14
CA VAL A 141 8.53 17.19 -0.81
C VAL A 141 8.84 18.25 0.24
N LYS A 142 8.11 18.19 1.36
CA LYS A 142 8.40 19.02 2.54
C LYS A 142 9.78 18.66 3.12
N PRO A 143 10.66 19.62 3.41
CA PRO A 143 11.91 19.33 4.11
C PRO A 143 11.66 18.56 5.42
N GLY A 144 12.37 17.45 5.59
CA GLY A 144 12.21 16.57 6.75
C GLY A 144 11.02 15.61 6.70
N ALA A 145 10.25 15.54 5.61
CA ALA A 145 9.18 14.56 5.46
C ALA A 145 9.70 13.12 5.37
N VAL A 146 8.82 12.18 5.73
CA VAL A 146 9.02 10.75 5.50
C VAL A 146 8.35 10.38 4.18
N VAL A 147 9.06 9.70 3.29
CA VAL A 147 8.55 9.32 1.97
C VAL A 147 8.49 7.81 1.83
N ILE A 148 7.29 7.29 1.55
CA ILE A 148 7.05 5.88 1.25
C ILE A 148 6.76 5.77 -0.25
N ASP A 149 7.70 5.18 -0.98
CA ASP A 149 7.58 4.87 -2.40
C ASP A 149 7.05 3.44 -2.59
N VAL A 150 5.82 3.35 -3.05
CA VAL A 150 5.10 2.10 -3.34
C VAL A 150 5.19 1.74 -4.83
N GLY A 151 5.67 2.66 -5.66
CA GLY A 151 5.74 2.51 -7.11
C GLY A 151 6.61 1.31 -7.53
N ASN A 152 6.15 0.56 -8.51
CA ASN A 152 6.88 -0.55 -9.11
C ASN A 152 6.81 -0.42 -10.63
N ASN A 153 7.69 0.40 -11.19
CA ASN A 153 7.71 0.75 -12.60
C ASN A 153 8.92 0.07 -13.28
N TRP A 154 8.68 -0.70 -14.33
CA TRP A 154 9.76 -1.25 -15.15
C TRP A 154 10.17 -0.23 -16.21
N VAL A 155 11.46 0.14 -16.22
CA VAL A 155 12.05 1.04 -17.22
C VAL A 155 13.20 0.33 -17.93
N GLU A 156 13.41 0.63 -19.20
CA GLU A 156 14.52 0.09 -19.99
C GLU A 156 15.87 0.48 -19.37
N ASP A 157 16.80 -0.48 -19.34
CA ASP A 157 18.14 -0.30 -18.81
C ASP A 157 19.07 -1.37 -19.41
N GLU A 158 19.82 -0.98 -20.43
CA GLU A 158 20.77 -1.84 -21.15
C GLU A 158 21.93 -2.31 -20.26
N THR A 159 22.19 -1.64 -19.14
CA THR A 159 23.24 -2.06 -18.20
C THR A 159 22.83 -3.27 -17.37
N ARG A 160 21.54 -3.63 -17.37
CA ARG A 160 21.00 -4.81 -16.67
C ARG A 160 20.87 -5.98 -17.62
N ARG A 161 21.17 -7.18 -17.12
CA ARG A 161 20.99 -8.44 -17.87
C ARG A 161 19.55 -8.63 -18.39
N SER A 162 18.56 -8.10 -17.66
CA SER A 162 17.14 -8.14 -18.04
C SER A 162 16.74 -7.12 -19.11
N GLY A 163 17.63 -6.19 -19.51
CA GLY A 163 17.31 -5.05 -20.37
C GLY A 163 16.40 -4.00 -19.72
N ARG A 164 16.10 -4.17 -18.43
CA ARG A 164 15.19 -3.31 -17.66
C ARG A 164 15.54 -3.32 -16.18
N ARG A 165 15.24 -2.22 -15.50
CA ARG A 165 15.32 -2.07 -14.04
C ARG A 165 13.98 -1.67 -13.43
N LEU A 166 13.80 -1.95 -12.14
CA LEU A 166 12.65 -1.50 -11.37
C LEU A 166 12.95 -0.15 -10.74
N VAL A 167 12.02 0.80 -10.85
CA VAL A 167 12.09 2.12 -10.23
C VAL A 167 10.77 2.47 -9.58
N GLY A 168 10.83 3.34 -8.58
CA GLY A 168 9.65 3.82 -7.87
C GLY A 168 8.98 5.01 -8.55
N ASP A 169 7.96 5.53 -7.88
CA ASP A 169 7.24 6.73 -8.30
C ASP A 169 7.98 8.02 -7.92
N VAL A 170 9.03 7.90 -7.11
CA VAL A 170 9.80 9.02 -6.58
C VAL A 170 11.16 9.13 -7.29
N ASP A 171 11.60 10.36 -7.57
CA ASP A 171 13.00 10.64 -7.86
C ASP A 171 13.83 10.47 -6.57
N PHE A 172 14.28 9.24 -6.33
CA PHE A 172 14.95 8.85 -5.08
C PHE A 172 16.19 9.70 -4.79
N GLU A 173 17.01 9.99 -5.80
CA GLU A 173 18.28 10.72 -5.61
C GLU A 173 18.05 12.18 -5.24
N GLY A 174 17.07 12.85 -5.86
CA GLY A 174 16.70 14.20 -5.47
C GLY A 174 15.99 14.25 -4.11
N VAL A 175 15.03 13.35 -3.89
CA VAL A 175 14.19 13.38 -2.69
C VAL A 175 14.95 12.95 -1.43
N ARG A 176 15.92 12.04 -1.51
CA ARG A 176 16.73 11.65 -0.33
C ARG A 176 17.56 12.80 0.26
N GLN A 177 17.76 13.89 -0.49
CA GLN A 177 18.44 15.09 0.00
C GLN A 177 17.51 16.02 0.81
N VAL A 178 16.19 15.83 0.70
CA VAL A 178 15.16 16.68 1.31
C VAL A 178 14.39 15.96 2.42
N ALA A 179 14.07 14.69 2.19
CA ALA A 179 13.35 13.83 3.13
C ALA A 179 14.22 13.44 4.33
N SER A 180 13.60 13.26 5.49
CA SER A 180 14.28 12.69 6.67
C SER A 180 14.45 11.17 6.55
N ALA A 181 13.51 10.51 5.87
CA ALA A 181 13.56 9.09 5.54
C ALA A 181 12.84 8.83 4.21
N ILE A 182 13.35 7.88 3.43
CA ILE A 182 12.74 7.46 2.17
C ILE A 182 12.94 5.95 1.96
N THR A 183 11.90 5.26 1.48
CA THR A 183 12.03 3.84 1.10
C THR A 183 12.62 3.70 -0.31
N PRO A 184 13.58 2.80 -0.53
CA PRO A 184 14.11 2.54 -1.87
C PRO A 184 13.15 1.67 -2.69
N VAL A 185 13.29 1.76 -4.01
CA VAL A 185 12.70 0.78 -4.95
C VAL A 185 13.81 0.26 -5.86
N PRO A 186 14.09 -1.05 -5.88
CA PRO A 186 13.49 -2.11 -5.04
C PRO A 186 13.94 -2.07 -3.57
N GLY A 187 13.30 -2.87 -2.72
CA GLY A 187 13.74 -3.14 -1.34
C GLY A 187 12.97 -2.40 -0.23
N GLY A 188 12.05 -1.51 -0.59
CA GLY A 188 11.16 -0.81 0.35
C GLY A 188 9.89 -1.58 0.66
N VAL A 189 8.78 -1.18 0.04
CA VAL A 189 7.43 -1.69 0.39
C VAL A 189 7.20 -3.14 -0.08
N GLY A 190 7.77 -3.55 -1.22
CA GLY A 190 7.53 -4.89 -1.79
C GLY A 190 7.74 -6.08 -0.84
N PRO A 191 8.89 -6.17 -0.14
CA PRO A 191 9.10 -7.22 0.88
C PRO A 191 8.06 -7.23 2.00
N MET A 192 7.55 -6.05 2.37
CA MET A 192 6.52 -5.92 3.41
C MET A 192 5.17 -6.41 2.94
N THR A 193 4.82 -6.25 1.66
CA THR A 193 3.62 -6.85 1.09
C THR A 193 3.59 -8.36 1.31
N VAL A 194 4.71 -9.05 1.05
CA VAL A 194 4.80 -10.51 1.29
C VAL A 194 4.68 -10.84 2.76
N ALA A 195 5.38 -10.10 3.63
CA ALA A 195 5.33 -10.32 5.07
C ALA A 195 3.90 -10.16 5.63
N MET A 196 3.18 -9.12 5.19
CA MET A 196 1.82 -8.86 5.65
C MET A 196 0.79 -9.83 5.08
N LEU A 197 0.99 -10.32 3.84
CA LEU A 197 0.18 -11.40 3.29
C LEU A 197 0.30 -12.68 4.15
N LEU A 198 1.51 -13.04 4.56
CA LEU A 198 1.74 -14.17 5.46
C LEU A 198 1.11 -13.93 6.83
N SER A 199 1.25 -12.71 7.37
CA SER A 199 0.62 -12.32 8.63
C SER A 199 -0.90 -12.45 8.59
N ASN A 200 -1.54 -11.97 7.51
CA ASN A 200 -2.98 -12.11 7.31
C ASN A 200 -3.37 -13.58 7.19
N THR A 201 -2.59 -14.39 6.47
CA THR A 201 -2.87 -15.83 6.32
C THR A 201 -2.86 -16.56 7.67
N VAL A 202 -1.90 -16.22 8.54
CA VAL A 202 -1.85 -16.77 9.91
C VAL A 202 -3.07 -16.32 10.72
N MET A 203 -3.41 -15.03 10.70
CA MET A 203 -4.60 -14.50 11.38
C MET A 203 -5.88 -15.21 10.94
N LEU A 204 -6.08 -15.40 9.63
CA LEU A 204 -7.25 -16.10 9.09
C LEU A 204 -7.29 -17.57 9.52
N ALA A 205 -6.14 -18.25 9.54
CA ALA A 205 -6.04 -19.63 10.00
C ALA A 205 -6.38 -19.76 11.50
N GLU A 206 -5.86 -18.86 12.34
CA GLU A 206 -6.17 -18.83 13.79
C GLU A 206 -7.66 -18.59 14.04
N GLN A 207 -8.26 -17.65 13.31
CA GLN A 207 -9.69 -17.35 13.39
C GLN A 207 -10.56 -18.55 12.99
N GLN A 208 -10.22 -19.23 11.89
CA GLN A 208 -10.94 -20.43 11.42
C GLN A 208 -10.76 -21.63 12.36
N ALA A 209 -9.62 -21.71 13.07
CA ALA A 209 -9.36 -22.73 14.08
C ALA A 209 -10.00 -22.43 15.46
N GLY A 210 -10.64 -21.27 15.63
CA GLY A 210 -11.27 -20.84 16.88
C GLY A 210 -10.26 -20.48 17.98
N ARG A 211 -9.03 -20.10 17.62
CA ARG A 211 -8.01 -19.63 18.57
C ARG A 211 -8.09 -18.10 18.65
N HIS A 212 -8.47 -17.58 19.81
CA HIS A 212 -8.49 -16.15 20.14
C HIS A 212 -7.33 -15.78 21.05
#